data_AF-A0A903VM16-F1
#
_entry.id   AF-A0A903VM16-F1
#
_cell.length_a   1.000
_cell.length_b   1.000
_cell.length_c   1.000
_cell.angle_alpha   90.00
_cell.angle_beta   90.00
_cell.angle_gamma   90.00
#
_symmetry.space_group_name_H-M   'P 1'
#
loop_
_entity.id
_entity.type
_entity.pdbx_description
1 polymer ?
#
loop_
_entity_poly.entity_id
_entity_poly.type
_entity_poly.pdbx_seq_one_letter_code
_entity_poly.pdbx_strand_id
1 'polypeptide(L)'
;MADIIEDEMKHCYENLIVVDVGANLTNKKYIRDLDSVIQRAKDSGVQKIMVPGTSVKSSKEALRLTRIYPGIIYSTAGIHPHDSKSIIEEPSTWHDFEVIAGAPECVAIGPCGLDYQRDFSEPCTQKDIFERQLRLACSLQKPILIHERSAQEDVLEILSK
;
A
#
# COMPACT_ATOMS: atom_id res chain seq x y z
N MET A 1 -19.20 28.45 23.21
CA MET A 1 -17.79 28.32 22.78
C MET A 1 -17.52 26.95 22.17
N ALA A 2 -17.90 25.84 22.80
CA ALA A 2 -17.79 24.51 22.19
C ALA A 2 -18.57 24.40 20.86
N ASP A 3 -19.82 24.89 20.83
CA ASP A 3 -20.66 24.85 19.61
C ASP A 3 -20.14 25.73 18.47
N ILE A 4 -19.38 26.79 18.78
CA ILE A 4 -18.79 27.69 17.77
C ILE A 4 -17.55 27.04 17.15
N ILE A 5 -16.75 26.34 17.95
CA ILE A 5 -15.57 25.59 17.48
C ILE A 5 -16.01 24.39 16.62
N GLU A 6 -17.11 23.70 16.99
CA GLU A 6 -17.66 22.61 16.16
C GLU A 6 -18.16 23.09 14.79
N ASP A 7 -18.81 24.25 14.73
CA ASP A 7 -19.31 24.84 13.47
C ASP A 7 -18.16 25.40 12.61
N GLU A 8 -17.16 26.05 13.20
CA GLU A 8 -15.96 26.52 12.50
C GLU A 8 -15.11 25.34 11.98
N MET A 9 -14.98 24.26 12.75
CA MET A 9 -14.30 23.05 12.30
C MET A 9 -15.06 22.37 11.14
N LYS A 10 -16.40 22.27 11.22
CA LYS A 10 -17.22 21.76 10.12
C LYS A 10 -16.94 22.49 8.80
N HIS A 11 -16.86 23.82 8.85
CA HIS A 11 -16.65 24.65 7.67
C HIS A 11 -15.28 24.43 7.02
N CYS A 12 -14.25 24.07 7.81
CA CYS A 12 -12.92 23.72 7.29
C CYS A 12 -12.91 22.42 6.46
N TYR A 13 -13.84 21.49 6.68
CA TYR A 13 -13.89 20.19 6.00
C TYR A 13 -14.81 20.14 4.78
N GLU A 14 -15.66 21.14 4.56
CA GLU A 14 -16.62 21.17 3.44
C GLU A 14 -15.94 21.09 2.06
N ASN A 15 -14.65 21.43 1.96
CA ASN A 15 -13.88 21.40 0.72
C ASN A 15 -12.62 20.50 0.78
N LEU A 16 -12.45 19.69 1.83
CA LEU A 16 -11.27 18.81 1.96
C LEU A 16 -11.47 17.50 1.20
N ILE A 17 -10.49 17.15 0.37
CA ILE A 17 -10.42 15.82 -0.24
C ILE A 17 -9.76 14.88 0.78
N VAL A 18 -10.54 13.96 1.34
CA VAL A 18 -10.02 12.91 2.22
C VAL A 18 -9.59 11.70 1.40
N VAL A 19 -8.35 11.28 1.57
CA VAL A 19 -7.77 10.10 0.94
C VAL A 19 -7.25 9.16 2.03
N ASP A 20 -7.77 7.94 2.08
CA ASP A 20 -7.19 6.88 2.92
C ASP A 20 -6.05 6.20 2.15
N VAL A 21 -4.83 6.31 2.64
CA VAL A 21 -3.62 5.80 1.97
C VAL A 21 -3.24 4.38 2.37
N GLY A 22 -3.99 3.72 3.26
CA GLY A 22 -3.56 2.48 3.91
C GLY A 22 -4.67 1.50 4.27
N ALA A 23 -5.73 1.42 3.46
CA ALA A 23 -6.88 0.57 3.76
C ALA A 23 -6.67 -0.89 3.35
N ASN A 24 -6.51 -1.79 4.30
CA ASN A 24 -6.31 -3.23 4.07
C ASN A 24 -7.61 -3.97 3.66
N LEU A 25 -8.31 -3.48 2.63
CA LEU A 25 -9.63 -3.99 2.20
C LEU A 25 -9.62 -5.39 1.59
N THR A 26 -8.45 -5.92 1.23
CA THR A 26 -8.27 -7.33 0.83
C THR A 26 -8.31 -8.30 2.01
N ASN A 27 -8.35 -7.80 3.25
CA ASN A 27 -8.46 -8.63 4.43
C ASN A 27 -9.79 -9.41 4.44
N LYS A 28 -9.73 -10.69 4.79
CA LYS A 28 -10.88 -11.60 4.84
C LYS A 28 -12.04 -11.08 5.72
N LYS A 29 -11.76 -10.21 6.69
CA LYS A 29 -12.77 -9.57 7.54
C LYS A 29 -13.82 -8.80 6.75
N TYR A 30 -13.48 -8.25 5.58
CA TYR A 30 -14.37 -7.43 4.76
C TYR A 30 -15.14 -8.23 3.70
N ILE A 31 -14.91 -9.54 3.55
CA ILE A 31 -15.53 -10.35 2.48
C ILE A 31 -17.07 -10.28 2.50
N ARG A 32 -17.67 -10.13 3.69
CA ARG A 32 -19.14 -10.18 3.86
C ARG A 32 -19.82 -8.83 3.63
N ASP A 33 -19.11 -7.72 3.78
CA ASP A 33 -19.71 -6.39 3.84
C ASP A 33 -18.88 -5.30 3.13
N LEU A 34 -17.96 -5.67 2.24
CA LEU A 34 -17.06 -4.74 1.54
C LEU A 34 -17.80 -3.57 0.88
N ASP A 35 -18.89 -3.84 0.16
CA ASP A 35 -19.71 -2.79 -0.47
C ASP A 35 -20.26 -1.80 0.56
N SER A 36 -20.74 -2.31 1.69
CA SER A 36 -21.27 -1.48 2.77
C SER A 36 -20.16 -0.68 3.46
N VAL A 37 -18.97 -1.26 3.63
CA VAL A 37 -17.78 -0.56 4.16
C VAL A 37 -17.40 0.60 3.25
N ILE A 38 -17.30 0.37 1.95
CA ILE A 38 -16.95 1.40 0.96
C ILE A 38 -18.01 2.49 0.92
N GLN A 39 -19.30 2.12 0.97
CA GLN A 39 -20.37 3.10 0.98
C GLN A 39 -20.32 3.97 2.25
N ARG A 40 -20.10 3.38 3.44
CA ARG A 40 -19.92 4.16 4.68
C ARG A 40 -18.72 5.09 4.62
N ALA A 41 -17.61 4.67 3.99
CA ALA A 41 -16.44 5.53 3.79
C ALA A 41 -16.80 6.75 2.92
N LYS A 42 -17.51 6.53 1.79
CA LYS A 42 -17.99 7.60 0.91
C LYS A 42 -18.94 8.55 1.62
N ASP A 43 -19.91 8.01 2.37
CA ASP A 43 -20.89 8.81 3.13
C ASP A 43 -20.21 9.63 4.23
N SER A 44 -19.03 9.20 4.69
CA SER A 44 -18.17 9.93 5.65
C SER A 44 -17.21 10.91 4.98
N GLY A 45 -17.29 11.11 3.66
CA GLY A 45 -16.47 12.06 2.91
C GLY A 45 -15.14 11.53 2.37
N VAL A 46 -14.83 10.23 2.52
CA VAL A 46 -13.64 9.63 1.90
C VAL A 46 -13.83 9.56 0.39
N GLN A 47 -13.00 10.30 -0.34
CA GLN A 47 -13.12 10.37 -1.79
C GLN A 47 -12.33 9.26 -2.48
N LYS A 48 -11.11 8.99 -2.00
CA LYS A 48 -10.22 7.98 -2.58
C LYS A 48 -9.69 7.05 -1.49
N ILE A 49 -9.49 5.78 -1.85
CA ILE A 49 -8.97 4.76 -0.95
C ILE A 49 -7.84 4.02 -1.67
N MET A 50 -6.67 3.97 -1.05
CA MET A 50 -5.51 3.23 -1.52
C MET A 50 -5.44 1.91 -0.76
N VAL A 51 -5.54 0.81 -1.51
CA VAL A 51 -5.54 -0.56 -0.97
C VAL A 51 -4.14 -1.16 -1.14
N PRO A 52 -3.41 -1.42 -0.05
CA PRO A 52 -2.07 -1.94 -0.16
C PRO A 52 -2.02 -3.42 -0.53
N GLY A 53 -1.16 -3.77 -1.49
CA GLY A 53 -0.73 -5.13 -1.76
C GLY A 53 0.60 -5.41 -1.06
N THR A 54 0.65 -6.46 -0.23
CA THR A 54 1.84 -6.84 0.57
C THR A 54 2.62 -8.06 0.02
N SER A 55 2.09 -8.70 -1.01
CA SER A 55 2.63 -9.83 -1.75
C SER A 55 2.13 -9.77 -3.20
N VAL A 56 2.68 -10.56 -4.11
CA VAL A 56 2.16 -10.67 -5.51
C VAL A 56 0.67 -11.03 -5.51
N LYS A 57 0.28 -12.01 -4.70
CA LYS A 57 -1.11 -12.47 -4.58
C LYS A 57 -2.04 -11.37 -4.08
N SER A 58 -1.71 -10.70 -2.97
CA SER A 58 -2.57 -9.64 -2.44
C SER A 58 -2.56 -8.40 -3.34
N SER A 59 -1.47 -8.13 -4.06
CA SER A 59 -1.39 -7.02 -5.03
C SER A 59 -2.32 -7.26 -6.22
N LYS A 60 -2.44 -8.51 -6.68
CA LYS A 60 -3.43 -8.89 -7.70
C LYS A 60 -4.86 -8.65 -7.22
N GLU A 61 -5.17 -9.00 -5.97
CA GLU A 61 -6.49 -8.74 -5.37
C GLU A 61 -6.76 -7.24 -5.16
N ALA A 62 -5.76 -6.48 -4.71
CA ALA A 62 -5.87 -5.03 -4.57
C ALA A 62 -6.15 -4.37 -5.93
N LEU A 63 -5.40 -4.75 -6.97
CA LEU A 63 -5.63 -4.27 -8.34
C LEU A 63 -7.03 -4.68 -8.85
N ARG A 64 -7.51 -5.88 -8.53
CA ARG A 64 -8.87 -6.32 -8.86
C ARG A 64 -9.92 -5.39 -8.25
N LEU A 65 -9.75 -4.94 -7.01
CA LEU A 65 -10.68 -3.99 -6.37
C LEU A 65 -10.75 -2.65 -7.10
N THR A 66 -9.65 -2.16 -7.69
CA THR A 66 -9.67 -0.92 -8.49
C THR A 66 -10.60 -1.00 -9.70
N ARG A 67 -10.79 -2.22 -10.24
CA ARG A 67 -11.69 -2.48 -11.38
C ARG A 67 -13.16 -2.52 -10.98
N ILE A 68 -13.44 -2.94 -9.74
CA ILE A 68 -14.80 -3.03 -9.20
C ILE A 68 -15.28 -1.65 -8.74
N TYR A 69 -14.39 -0.84 -8.18
CA TYR A 69 -14.71 0.49 -7.64
C TYR A 69 -13.88 1.57 -8.35
N PRO A 70 -14.05 1.74 -9.68
CA PRO A 70 -13.25 2.68 -10.47
C PRO A 70 -13.43 4.11 -9.97
N GLY A 71 -12.34 4.85 -9.90
CA GLY A 71 -12.34 6.25 -9.46
C GLY A 71 -12.51 6.44 -7.94
N ILE A 72 -12.70 5.37 -7.17
CA ILE A 72 -12.72 5.42 -5.70
C ILE A 72 -11.51 4.65 -5.15
N ILE A 73 -11.29 3.41 -5.61
CA ILE A 73 -10.19 2.57 -5.14
C ILE A 73 -9.01 2.61 -6.11
N TYR A 74 -7.84 2.82 -5.53
CA TYR A 74 -6.52 2.66 -6.15
C TYR A 74 -5.75 1.58 -5.38
N SER A 75 -4.75 0.98 -6.00
CA SER A 75 -3.92 -0.04 -5.34
C SER A 75 -2.48 0.41 -5.22
N THR A 76 -1.75 -0.23 -4.32
CA THR A 76 -0.28 -0.28 -4.38
C THR A 76 0.15 -1.74 -4.53
N ALA A 77 1.36 -1.95 -5.02
CA ALA A 77 1.94 -3.29 -5.11
C ALA A 77 3.30 -3.29 -4.43
N GLY A 78 3.43 -4.10 -3.38
CA GLY A 78 4.68 -4.31 -2.66
C GLY A 78 4.87 -5.77 -2.27
N ILE A 79 6.11 -6.09 -1.94
CA ILE A 79 6.51 -7.26 -1.18
C ILE A 79 6.91 -6.76 0.21
N HIS A 80 6.06 -7.05 1.18
CA HIS A 80 6.27 -6.69 2.58
C HIS A 80 7.51 -7.44 3.11
N PRO A 81 8.29 -6.86 4.04
CA PRO A 81 9.54 -7.47 4.52
C PRO A 81 9.39 -8.92 5.00
N HIS A 82 8.26 -9.23 5.65
CA HIS A 82 7.95 -10.60 6.08
C HIS A 82 7.83 -11.62 4.93
N ASP A 83 7.39 -11.18 3.75
CA ASP A 83 7.15 -12.01 2.57
C ASP A 83 8.34 -12.00 1.59
N SER A 84 9.45 -11.31 1.89
CA SER A 84 10.60 -11.17 0.97
C SER A 84 11.16 -12.51 0.48
N LYS A 85 11.22 -13.54 1.34
CA LYS A 85 11.68 -14.88 0.94
C LYS A 85 10.85 -15.54 -0.16
N SER A 86 9.57 -15.17 -0.30
CA SER A 86 8.69 -15.77 -1.33
C SER A 86 9.20 -15.52 -2.76
N ILE A 87 9.86 -14.37 -2.98
CA ILE A 87 10.47 -14.04 -4.27
C ILE A 87 11.73 -14.87 -4.52
N ILE A 88 12.45 -15.26 -3.48
CA ILE A 88 13.63 -16.13 -3.58
C ILE A 88 13.19 -17.58 -3.84
N GLU A 89 12.15 -18.03 -3.15
CA GLU A 89 11.57 -19.38 -3.30
C GLU A 89 10.89 -19.57 -4.65
N GLU A 90 10.22 -18.54 -5.18
CA GLU A 90 9.54 -18.58 -6.48
C GLU A 90 9.88 -17.37 -7.38
N PRO A 91 11.10 -17.33 -7.96
CA PRO A 91 11.58 -16.16 -8.71
C PRO A 91 10.73 -15.76 -9.93
N SER A 92 9.99 -16.72 -10.51
CA SER A 92 9.06 -16.47 -11.62
C SER A 92 7.93 -15.49 -11.26
N THR A 93 7.56 -15.39 -9.98
CA THR A 93 6.49 -14.49 -9.52
C THR A 93 6.85 -13.01 -9.61
N TRP A 94 8.14 -12.68 -9.74
CA TRP A 94 8.57 -11.30 -9.91
C TRP A 94 8.05 -10.68 -11.21
N HIS A 95 7.95 -11.45 -12.29
CA HIS A 95 7.40 -10.93 -13.54
C HIS A 95 5.92 -10.51 -13.38
N ASP A 96 5.14 -11.32 -12.68
CA ASP A 96 3.75 -10.97 -12.37
C ASP A 96 3.68 -9.71 -11.50
N PHE A 97 4.60 -9.55 -10.55
CA PHE A 97 4.72 -8.34 -9.74
C PHE A 97 4.99 -7.10 -10.59
N GLU A 98 5.91 -7.15 -11.54
CA GLU A 98 6.22 -6.05 -12.47
C GLU A 98 5.00 -5.64 -13.29
N VAL A 99 4.25 -6.62 -13.81
CA VAL A 99 3.03 -6.38 -14.59
C VAL A 99 1.96 -5.69 -13.73
N ILE A 100 1.73 -6.18 -12.51
CA ILE A 100 0.76 -5.58 -11.58
C ILE A 100 1.20 -4.15 -11.21
N ALA A 101 2.47 -3.98 -10.87
CA ALA A 101 3.07 -2.71 -10.49
C ALA A 101 3.00 -1.67 -11.63
N GLY A 102 3.08 -2.12 -12.89
CA GLY A 102 2.98 -1.26 -14.08
C GLY A 102 1.58 -0.73 -14.36
N ALA A 103 0.52 -1.33 -13.79
CA ALA A 103 -0.86 -0.92 -14.05
C ALA A 103 -1.11 0.56 -13.66
N PRO A 104 -1.89 1.34 -14.43
CA PRO A 104 -2.18 2.75 -14.12
C PRO A 104 -2.85 2.97 -12.75
N GLU A 105 -3.66 2.01 -12.31
CA GLU A 105 -4.41 2.06 -11.05
C GLU A 105 -3.56 1.63 -9.85
N CYS A 106 -2.40 1.02 -10.11
CA CYS A 106 -1.38 0.76 -9.11
C CYS A 106 -0.53 2.02 -8.94
N VAL A 107 -0.85 2.88 -7.98
CA VAL A 107 -0.31 4.25 -7.92
C VAL A 107 1.04 4.36 -7.19
N ALA A 108 1.47 3.32 -6.47
CA ALA A 108 2.75 3.31 -5.76
C ALA A 108 3.34 1.89 -5.66
N ILE A 109 4.66 1.82 -5.46
CA ILE A 109 5.35 0.59 -5.05
C ILE A 109 5.37 0.53 -3.52
N GLY A 110 4.87 -0.56 -2.96
CA GLY A 110 4.88 -0.82 -1.52
C GLY A 110 3.52 -1.29 -0.98
N PRO A 111 3.43 -1.59 0.33
CA PRO A 111 4.47 -1.38 1.32
C PRO A 111 5.69 -2.26 1.07
N CYS A 112 6.87 -1.63 1.10
CA CYS A 112 8.19 -2.24 0.98
C CYS A 112 9.12 -1.64 2.03
N GLY A 113 10.24 -2.27 2.36
CA GLY A 113 11.17 -1.74 3.37
C GLY A 113 11.75 -2.85 4.22
N LEU A 114 11.87 -2.62 5.53
CA LEU A 114 12.54 -3.53 6.47
C LEU A 114 11.74 -3.64 7.77
N ASP A 115 11.68 -4.85 8.35
CA ASP A 115 11.07 -5.15 9.64
C ASP A 115 11.96 -6.14 10.42
N TYR A 116 12.64 -5.67 11.46
CA TYR A 116 13.57 -6.46 12.28
C TYR A 116 12.96 -6.92 13.61
N GLN A 117 11.67 -6.68 13.84
CA GLN A 117 11.02 -7.14 15.06
C GLN A 117 10.43 -8.55 14.89
N ARG A 118 10.18 -8.98 13.65
CA ARG A 118 9.58 -10.27 13.33
C ARG A 118 10.36 -10.95 12.22
N ASP A 119 11.23 -11.89 12.58
CA ASP A 119 12.12 -12.61 11.67
C ASP A 119 11.39 -13.68 10.82
N PHE A 120 10.45 -13.26 9.99
CA PHE A 120 9.81 -14.15 9.01
C PHE A 120 10.66 -14.35 7.74
N SER A 121 11.52 -13.38 7.44
CA SER A 121 12.54 -13.39 6.38
C SER A 121 13.84 -12.77 6.94
N GLU A 122 14.98 -13.35 6.59
CA GLU A 122 16.30 -12.89 7.04
C GLU A 122 16.58 -11.44 6.61
N PRO A 123 17.24 -10.60 7.44
CA PRO A 123 17.51 -9.19 7.13
C PRO A 123 18.17 -8.96 5.77
N CYS A 124 19.13 -9.83 5.37
CA CYS A 124 19.78 -9.73 4.07
C CYS A 124 18.80 -9.90 2.89
N THR A 125 17.81 -10.79 3.05
CA THR A 125 16.77 -11.03 2.04
C THR A 125 15.80 -9.84 1.99
N GLN A 126 15.47 -9.25 3.13
CA GLN A 126 14.64 -8.05 3.17
C GLN A 126 15.32 -6.89 2.43
N LYS A 127 16.62 -6.64 2.67
CA LYS A 127 17.40 -5.59 2.00
C LYS A 127 17.46 -5.78 0.48
N ASP A 128 17.77 -6.99 0.01
CA ASP A 128 17.84 -7.30 -1.42
C ASP A 128 16.49 -7.04 -2.14
N ILE A 129 15.39 -7.54 -1.55
CA ILE A 129 14.05 -7.36 -2.10
C ILE A 129 13.58 -5.89 -2.00
N PHE A 130 13.97 -5.16 -0.96
CA PHE A 130 13.69 -3.74 -0.85
C PHE A 130 14.41 -2.95 -1.95
N GLU A 131 15.71 -3.14 -2.14
CA GLU A 131 16.47 -2.50 -3.22
C GLU A 131 15.90 -2.82 -4.61
N ARG A 132 15.49 -4.08 -4.84
CA ARG A 132 14.87 -4.49 -6.11
C ARG A 132 13.55 -3.75 -6.37
N GLN A 133 12.72 -3.56 -5.34
CA GLN A 133 11.48 -2.78 -5.44
C GLN A 133 11.74 -1.30 -5.68
N LEU A 134 12.78 -0.71 -5.05
CA LEU A 134 13.18 0.68 -5.29
C LEU A 134 13.61 0.91 -6.74
N ARG A 135 14.43 0.01 -7.31
CA ARG A 135 14.81 0.07 -8.73
C ARG A 135 13.59 0.02 -9.65
N LEU A 136 12.62 -0.85 -9.34
CA LEU A 136 11.37 -0.92 -10.10
C LEU A 136 10.58 0.38 -9.97
N ALA A 137 10.43 0.95 -8.77
CA ALA A 137 9.77 2.23 -8.53
C ALA A 137 10.38 3.36 -9.37
N CYS A 138 11.72 3.44 -9.41
CA CYS A 138 12.44 4.39 -10.26
C CYS A 138 12.15 4.13 -11.75
N SER A 139 12.19 2.89 -12.22
CA SER A 139 11.92 2.57 -13.64
C SER A 139 10.50 2.92 -14.07
N LEU A 140 9.52 2.76 -13.18
CA LEU A 140 8.11 3.06 -13.42
C LEU A 140 7.73 4.51 -13.09
N GLN A 141 8.67 5.31 -12.55
CA GLN A 141 8.43 6.67 -12.04
C GLN A 141 7.27 6.72 -11.04
N LYS A 142 7.21 5.74 -10.13
CA LYS A 142 6.15 5.64 -9.11
C LYS A 142 6.69 6.02 -7.72
N PRO A 143 5.86 6.68 -6.89
CA PRO A 143 6.20 6.90 -5.48
C PRO A 143 6.31 5.56 -4.74
N ILE A 144 6.97 5.62 -3.58
CA ILE A 144 7.17 4.47 -2.70
C ILE A 144 6.33 4.62 -1.42
N LEU A 145 5.76 3.51 -0.96
CA LEU A 145 5.15 3.35 0.36
C LEU A 145 6.10 2.51 1.21
N ILE A 146 6.70 3.13 2.23
CA ILE A 146 7.71 2.47 3.06
C ILE A 146 7.07 1.89 4.33
N HIS A 147 7.40 0.65 4.62
CA HIS A 147 7.24 0.04 5.95
C HIS A 147 8.62 -0.04 6.60
N GLU A 148 8.72 0.51 7.81
CA GLU A 148 9.92 0.43 8.63
C GLU A 148 9.52 -0.02 10.03
N ARG A 149 10.31 -0.92 10.60
CA ARG A 149 10.22 -1.28 12.02
C ARG A 149 11.58 -1.74 12.54
N SER A 150 12.15 -0.96 13.45
CA SER A 150 13.44 -1.25 14.09
C SER A 150 14.60 -1.44 13.11
N ALA A 151 14.53 -0.76 11.95
CA ALA A 151 15.46 -0.87 10.83
C ALA A 151 15.78 0.49 10.18
N GLN A 152 15.48 1.61 10.87
CA GLN A 152 15.61 2.97 10.35
C GLN A 152 16.97 3.27 9.69
N GLU A 153 18.09 2.91 10.34
CA GLU A 153 19.43 3.19 9.81
C GLU A 153 19.65 2.53 8.44
N ASP A 154 19.30 1.25 8.33
CA ASP A 154 19.42 0.49 7.09
C ASP A 154 18.47 0.99 5.99
N VAL A 155 17.25 1.39 6.35
CA VAL A 155 16.30 1.99 5.40
C VAL A 155 16.90 3.28 4.81
N LEU A 156 17.45 4.16 5.65
CA LEU A 156 18.04 5.42 5.20
C LEU A 156 19.31 5.21 4.38
N GLU A 157 20.16 4.24 4.75
CA GLU A 157 21.34 3.87 3.97
C GLU A 157 20.95 3.44 2.56
N ILE A 158 19.94 2.56 2.43
CA ILE A 158 19.46 2.07 1.14
C ILE A 158 18.87 3.20 0.30
N LEU A 159 18.07 4.10 0.90
CA LEU A 159 17.43 5.21 0.19
C LEU A 159 18.42 6.30 -0.27
N SER A 160 19.62 6.35 0.31
CA SER A 160 20.65 7.35 0.00
C SER A 160 21.57 6.93 -1.16
N LYS A 161 21.38 5.74 -1.73
CA LYS A 161 22.15 5.23 -2.89
C LYS A 161 21.67 5.85 -4.20
#